data_AF-W6AS97-F1
#
_entry.id   AF-W6AS97-F1
#
_cell.length_a   1.000
_cell.length_b   1.000
_cell.length_c   1.000
_cell.angle_alpha   90.00
_cell.angle_beta   90.00
_cell.angle_gamma   90.00
#
_symmetry.space_group_name_H-M   'P 1'
#
loop_
_entity.id
_entity.type
_entity.pdbx_description
1 polymer ?
#
loop_
_entity_poly.entity_id
_entity_poly.type
_entity_poly.pdbx_seq_one_letter_code
_entity_poly.pdbx_strand_id
1 'polypeptide(L)'
;VAADIGAGLADALTAPLDHKDKGLKSLTLEDSISQNGTLTLSAQGAERTFKAGDKDNSLNTGKLKNDKISRFDFIRQIEVDGQLITLESGEFQVYKQSHSALTALQTEQVQDSEHSGKMVAKRQFRIGDIVGEHTSFGKLPKDVMATYRGTAFGSDDAGGKLTYTIDFAAKQG
;
A
#
# COMPACT_ATOMS: atom_id res chain seq x y z
N VAL A 1 -19.50 8.37 5.77
CA VAL A 1 -18.90 9.56 5.12
C VAL A 1 -17.72 9.08 4.31
N ALA A 2 -17.74 9.19 2.98
CA ALA A 2 -16.55 8.93 2.17
C ALA A 2 -15.42 9.84 2.68
N ALA A 3 -14.30 9.26 3.09
CA ALA A 3 -13.23 10.04 3.69
C ALA A 3 -12.72 11.05 2.65
N ASP A 4 -12.77 12.36 2.94
CA ASP A 4 -12.17 13.37 2.08
C ASP A 4 -10.66 13.08 1.93
N ILE A 5 -10.29 12.55 0.77
CA ILE A 5 -8.92 12.20 0.34
C ILE A 5 -8.29 13.28 -0.56
N GLY A 6 -9.05 14.32 -0.97
CA GLY A 6 -8.57 15.40 -1.85
C GLY A 6 -8.07 14.92 -3.22
N ALA A 7 -7.33 15.80 -3.92
CA ALA A 7 -6.69 15.50 -5.22
C ALA A 7 -5.34 14.74 -5.09
N GLY A 8 -4.98 14.31 -3.88
CA GLY A 8 -3.66 13.75 -3.61
C GLY A 8 -3.39 12.38 -4.25
N LEU A 9 -4.41 11.71 -4.80
CA LEU A 9 -4.22 10.42 -5.47
C LEU A 9 -3.55 10.60 -6.83
N ALA A 10 -4.02 11.52 -7.67
CA ALA A 10 -3.39 11.79 -8.96
C ALA A 10 -1.93 12.28 -8.80
N ASP A 11 -1.69 13.16 -7.82
CA ASP A 11 -0.35 13.68 -7.53
C ASP A 11 0.57 12.57 -7.02
N ALA A 12 0.08 11.59 -6.24
CA ALA A 12 0.90 10.46 -5.80
C ALA A 12 1.39 9.58 -6.97
N LEU A 13 0.68 9.59 -8.10
CA LEU A 13 1.04 8.85 -9.30
C LEU A 13 1.92 9.67 -10.27
N THR A 14 1.82 10.99 -10.27
CA THR A 14 2.42 11.84 -11.32
C THR A 14 3.47 12.82 -10.82
N ALA A 15 3.39 13.27 -9.57
CA ALA A 15 4.29 14.28 -9.04
C ALA A 15 5.63 13.66 -8.60
N PRO A 16 6.77 14.33 -8.86
CA PRO A 16 8.05 13.90 -8.32
C PRO A 16 8.06 14.00 -6.78
N LEU A 17 8.97 13.27 -6.15
CA LEU A 17 9.19 13.34 -4.70
C LEU A 17 9.65 14.75 -4.30
N ASP A 18 8.97 15.36 -3.32
CA ASP A 18 9.37 16.64 -2.73
C ASP A 18 9.78 16.44 -1.26
N HIS A 19 10.98 16.90 -0.92
CA HIS A 19 11.48 16.87 0.45
C HIS A 19 10.64 17.71 1.42
N LYS A 20 9.81 18.63 0.92
CA LYS A 20 8.90 19.46 1.72
C LYS A 20 7.56 18.77 2.02
N ASP A 21 7.25 17.66 1.36
CA ASP A 21 6.02 16.93 1.62
C ASP A 21 6.03 16.30 3.02
N LYS A 22 4.84 16.10 3.58
CA LYS A 22 4.66 15.45 4.89
C LYS A 22 5.05 13.98 4.82
N GLY A 23 5.81 13.53 5.82
CA GLY A 23 6.16 12.13 5.98
C GLY A 23 4.92 11.22 6.14
N LEU A 24 4.99 9.94 5.79
CA LEU A 24 6.06 9.27 5.03
C LEU A 24 6.05 9.72 3.55
N LYS A 25 7.21 10.04 2.97
CA LYS A 25 7.29 10.67 1.63
C LYS A 25 7.21 9.68 0.48
N SER A 26 7.72 8.48 0.66
CA SER A 26 7.72 7.43 -0.36
C SER A 26 7.51 6.06 0.26
N LEU A 27 6.87 5.17 -0.50
CA LEU A 27 6.72 3.75 -0.18
C LEU A 27 7.26 2.94 -1.36
N THR A 28 8.31 2.16 -1.12
CA THR A 28 8.86 1.22 -2.09
C THR A 28 7.94 0.01 -2.18
N LEU A 29 7.56 -0.37 -3.40
CA LEU A 29 6.67 -1.49 -3.68
C LEU A 29 7.51 -2.73 -4.00
N GLU A 30 7.62 -3.66 -3.05
CA GLU A 30 8.35 -4.92 -3.19
C GLU A 30 7.37 -6.10 -3.15
N ASP A 31 6.63 -6.26 -2.05
CA ASP A 31 5.67 -7.35 -1.85
C ASP A 31 4.38 -7.13 -2.65
N SER A 32 4.04 -5.87 -2.91
CA SER A 32 2.90 -5.54 -3.77
C SER A 32 3.11 -5.90 -5.24
N ILE A 33 4.33 -6.23 -5.69
CA ILE A 33 4.62 -6.61 -7.09
C ILE A 33 5.20 -8.02 -7.13
N SER A 34 4.60 -8.91 -7.91
CA SER A 34 5.15 -10.26 -8.10
C SER A 34 6.52 -10.18 -8.80
N GLN A 35 7.40 -11.14 -8.54
CA GLN A 35 8.67 -11.25 -9.25
C GLN A 35 8.43 -11.24 -10.78
N ASN A 36 9.20 -10.41 -11.49
CA ASN A 36 9.06 -10.14 -12.94
C ASN A 36 7.70 -9.56 -13.38
N GLY A 37 6.88 -9.12 -12.44
CA GLY A 37 5.58 -8.53 -12.71
C GLY A 37 5.60 -7.01 -12.74
N THR A 38 4.44 -6.47 -13.10
CA THR A 38 4.11 -5.05 -12.99
C THR A 38 2.85 -4.87 -12.16
N LEU A 39 2.75 -3.69 -11.53
CA LEU A 39 1.57 -3.21 -10.84
C LEU A 39 1.22 -1.84 -11.42
N THR A 40 0.07 -1.75 -12.08
CA THR A 40 -0.48 -0.48 -12.55
C THR A 40 -1.48 0.02 -11.54
N LEU A 41 -1.31 1.26 -11.07
CA LEU A 41 -2.25 1.96 -10.20
C LEU A 41 -2.90 3.11 -10.95
N SER A 42 -4.21 3.27 -10.82
CA SER A 42 -4.94 4.38 -11.40
C SER A 42 -5.92 5.02 -10.41
N ALA A 43 -6.01 6.35 -10.48
CA ALA A 43 -6.95 7.15 -9.70
C ALA A 43 -7.07 8.55 -10.28
N GLN A 44 -8.28 9.12 -10.22
CA GLN A 44 -8.52 10.54 -10.56
C GLN A 44 -7.99 10.95 -11.95
N GLY A 45 -8.04 10.03 -12.93
CA GLY A 45 -7.60 10.28 -14.31
C GLY A 45 -6.08 10.17 -14.52
N ALA A 46 -5.31 9.81 -13.49
CA ALA A 46 -3.89 9.51 -13.58
C ALA A 46 -3.64 8.00 -13.44
N GLU A 47 -2.55 7.54 -14.04
CA GLU A 47 -2.09 6.15 -13.98
C GLU A 47 -0.56 6.10 -13.88
N ARG A 48 -0.04 5.12 -13.14
CA ARG A 48 1.39 4.80 -13.12
C ARG A 48 1.61 3.30 -13.01
N THR A 49 2.53 2.79 -13.83
CA THR A 49 2.99 1.40 -13.79
C THR A 49 4.30 1.29 -13.02
N PHE A 50 4.33 0.40 -12.05
CA PHE A 50 5.52 0.03 -11.28
C PHE A 50 5.97 -1.36 -11.71
N LYS A 51 7.29 -1.59 -11.77
CA LYS A 51 7.89 -2.87 -12.17
C LYS A 51 8.77 -3.40 -11.06
N ALA A 52 8.72 -4.71 -10.83
CA ALA A 52 9.55 -5.36 -9.82
C ALA A 52 11.05 -5.14 -10.13
N GLY A 53 11.81 -4.70 -9.12
CA GLY A 53 13.26 -4.48 -9.24
C GLY A 53 13.68 -3.18 -9.95
N ASP A 54 12.73 -2.39 -10.47
CA ASP A 54 13.06 -1.09 -11.05
C ASP A 54 13.46 -0.09 -9.95
N LYS A 55 14.44 0.77 -10.26
CA LYS A 55 14.94 1.81 -9.32
C LYS A 55 13.88 2.84 -8.94
N ASP A 56 12.82 2.96 -9.74
CA ASP A 56 11.72 3.90 -9.55
C ASP A 56 10.40 3.17 -9.24
N ASN A 57 10.47 2.15 -8.38
CA ASN A 57 9.33 1.38 -7.90
C ASN A 57 8.68 1.98 -6.64
N SER A 58 8.83 3.29 -6.40
CA SER A 58 8.35 3.96 -5.19
C SER A 58 7.13 4.84 -5.46
N LEU A 59 6.04 4.59 -4.72
CA LEU A 59 4.85 5.43 -4.71
C LEU A 59 5.11 6.70 -3.90
N ASN A 60 4.71 7.87 -4.42
CA ASN A 60 4.86 9.15 -3.72
C ASN A 60 3.76 9.31 -2.66
N THR A 61 3.97 8.70 -1.49
CA THR A 61 3.05 8.82 -0.36
C THR A 61 3.03 10.23 0.23
N GLY A 62 4.02 11.08 -0.06
CA GLY A 62 4.07 12.47 0.38
C GLY A 62 2.81 13.28 0.04
N LYS A 63 2.17 12.94 -1.08
CA LYS A 63 0.92 13.56 -1.56
C LYS A 63 -0.36 12.99 -0.91
N LEU A 64 -0.26 11.86 -0.21
CA LEU A 64 -1.39 11.23 0.46
C LEU A 64 -1.63 11.83 1.85
N LYS A 65 -2.89 11.80 2.30
CA LYS A 65 -3.29 12.27 3.64
C LYS A 65 -2.88 11.24 4.70
N ASN A 66 -2.34 11.71 5.81
CA ASN A 66 -2.02 10.87 6.97
C ASN A 66 -3.31 10.40 7.65
N ASP A 67 -3.21 9.24 8.31
CA ASP A 67 -4.23 8.61 9.14
C ASP A 67 -5.53 8.29 8.39
N LYS A 68 -5.44 8.15 7.06
CA LYS A 68 -6.53 7.77 6.16
C LYS A 68 -6.07 6.66 5.22
N ILE A 69 -7.06 5.95 4.67
CA ILE A 69 -6.84 4.95 3.63
C ILE A 69 -7.06 5.62 2.28
N SER A 70 -5.99 5.74 1.52
CA SER A 70 -6.00 6.10 0.09
C SER A 70 -6.29 4.86 -0.74
N ARG A 71 -7.10 5.00 -1.79
CA ARG A 71 -7.58 3.89 -2.62
C ARG A 71 -7.28 4.19 -4.08
N PHE A 72 -6.74 3.21 -4.77
CA PHE A 72 -6.44 3.24 -6.21
C PHE A 72 -7.05 1.99 -6.83
N ASP A 73 -7.51 2.09 -8.07
CA ASP A 73 -7.73 0.88 -8.86
C ASP A 73 -6.36 0.28 -9.18
N PHE A 74 -6.26 -1.06 -9.24
CA PHE A 74 -5.04 -1.73 -9.66
C PHE A 74 -5.26 -2.83 -10.68
N ILE A 75 -4.21 -3.04 -11.48
CA ILE A 75 -4.04 -4.19 -12.36
C ILE A 75 -2.63 -4.75 -12.10
N ARG A 76 -2.55 -6.03 -11.77
CA ARG A 76 -1.26 -6.76 -11.67
C ARG A 76 -1.07 -7.60 -12.92
N GLN A 77 0.10 -7.48 -13.53
CA GLN A 77 0.42 -8.19 -14.76
C GLN A 77 1.79 -8.86 -14.68
N ILE A 78 2.04 -9.77 -15.61
CA ILE A 78 3.36 -10.38 -15.83
C ILE A 78 3.65 -10.42 -17.32
N GLU A 79 4.92 -10.25 -17.69
CA GLU A 79 5.38 -10.43 -19.06
C GLU A 79 5.87 -11.87 -19.25
N VAL A 80 5.23 -12.60 -20.16
CA VAL A 80 5.61 -13.96 -20.55
C VAL A 80 5.73 -13.99 -22.06
N ASP A 81 6.92 -14.34 -22.55
CA ASP A 81 7.23 -14.40 -24.00
C ASP A 81 6.87 -13.12 -24.78
N GLY A 82 7.06 -11.95 -24.16
CA GLY A 82 6.75 -10.64 -24.74
C GLY A 82 5.26 -10.27 -24.73
N GLN A 83 4.40 -11.10 -24.15
CA GLN A 83 2.98 -10.81 -23.94
C GLN A 83 2.71 -10.41 -22.49
N LEU A 84 1.98 -9.32 -22.31
CA LEU A 84 1.53 -8.87 -21.00
C LEU A 84 0.23 -9.58 -20.61
N ILE A 85 0.27 -10.33 -19.52
CA ILE A 85 -0.85 -11.14 -19.02
C ILE A 85 -1.35 -10.51 -17.73
N THR A 86 -2.63 -10.14 -17.70
CA THR A 86 -3.29 -9.69 -16.47
C THR A 86 -3.55 -10.88 -15.55
N LEU A 87 -2.98 -10.82 -14.35
CA LEU A 87 -3.12 -11.84 -13.32
C LEU A 87 -4.29 -11.53 -12.38
N GLU A 88 -4.45 -10.25 -12.07
CA GLU A 88 -5.32 -9.80 -10.98
C GLU A 88 -5.73 -8.34 -11.17
N SER A 89 -6.95 -7.98 -10.76
CA SER A 89 -7.39 -6.59 -10.65
C SER A 89 -8.29 -6.38 -9.43
N GLY A 90 -8.38 -5.14 -8.97
CA GLY A 90 -9.18 -4.76 -7.83
C GLY A 90 -8.79 -3.38 -7.28
N GLU A 91 -8.87 -3.22 -5.96
CA GLU A 91 -8.53 -1.97 -5.27
C GLU A 91 -7.24 -2.12 -4.44
N PHE A 92 -6.31 -1.17 -4.62
CA PHE A 92 -5.09 -1.03 -3.86
C PHE A 92 -5.27 0.03 -2.78
N GLN A 93 -5.05 -0.37 -1.53
CA GLN A 93 -5.28 0.45 -0.36
C GLN A 93 -3.95 0.83 0.29
N VAL A 94 -3.78 2.10 0.64
CA VAL A 94 -2.60 2.61 1.34
C VAL A 94 -3.04 3.32 2.62
N TYR A 95 -2.61 2.81 3.77
CA TYR A 95 -2.74 3.52 5.04
C TYR A 95 -1.41 4.20 5.38
N LYS A 96 -1.40 5.53 5.32
CA LYS A 96 -0.21 6.35 5.57
C LYS A 96 -0.23 6.96 6.97
N GLN A 97 0.90 6.90 7.66
CA GLN A 97 1.21 7.67 8.86
C GLN A 97 2.47 8.53 8.63
N SER A 98 2.93 9.22 9.67
CA SER A 98 4.08 10.14 9.58
C SER A 98 5.41 9.45 9.33
N HIS A 99 5.61 8.24 9.87
CA HIS A 99 6.89 7.50 9.82
C HIS A 99 6.74 6.07 9.28
N SER A 100 5.53 5.69 8.92
CA SER A 100 5.18 4.34 8.49
C SER A 100 4.03 4.41 7.50
N ALA A 101 3.93 3.40 6.66
CA ALA A 101 2.78 3.16 5.82
C ALA A 101 2.66 1.67 5.55
N LEU A 102 1.45 1.22 5.24
CA LEU A 102 1.24 -0.15 4.78
C LEU A 102 0.25 -0.18 3.62
N THR A 103 0.37 -1.21 2.79
CA THR A 103 -0.53 -1.43 1.65
C THR A 103 -1.35 -2.70 1.82
N ALA A 104 -2.50 -2.74 1.16
CA ALA A 104 -3.30 -3.95 1.03
C ALA A 104 -3.93 -4.01 -0.37
N LEU A 105 -4.23 -5.22 -0.81
CA LEU A 105 -4.90 -5.48 -2.08
C LEU A 105 -6.24 -6.16 -1.80
N GLN A 106 -7.30 -5.51 -2.27
CA GLN A 106 -8.65 -6.06 -2.37
C GLN A 106 -8.85 -6.53 -3.80
N THR A 107 -8.62 -7.81 -4.04
CA THR A 107 -8.84 -8.46 -5.33
C THR A 107 -10.32 -8.55 -5.64
N GLU A 108 -10.71 -8.25 -6.87
CA GLU A 108 -12.06 -8.47 -7.37
C GLU A 108 -12.09 -9.53 -8.49
N GLN A 109 -11.06 -9.54 -9.34
CA GLN A 109 -10.92 -10.52 -10.41
C GLN A 109 -9.52 -11.12 -10.46
N VAL A 110 -9.44 -12.38 -10.87
CA VAL A 110 -8.19 -13.09 -11.16
C VAL A 110 -8.26 -13.72 -12.54
N GLN A 111 -7.11 -14.00 -13.13
CA GLN A 111 -7.04 -14.80 -14.36
C GLN A 111 -7.60 -16.21 -14.10
N ASP A 112 -8.46 -16.67 -15.01
CA ASP A 112 -8.99 -18.04 -15.01
C ASP A 112 -7.84 -19.02 -15.30
N SER A 113 -7.59 -19.94 -14.39
CA SER A 113 -6.56 -20.97 -14.53
C SER A 113 -6.91 -22.05 -15.56
N GLU A 114 -8.20 -22.20 -15.88
CA GLU A 114 -8.70 -23.23 -16.82
C GLU A 114 -8.92 -22.65 -18.22
N HIS A 115 -9.13 -21.34 -18.35
CA HIS A 115 -9.39 -20.65 -19.62
C HIS A 115 -8.46 -19.46 -19.81
N SER A 116 -7.33 -19.68 -20.49
CA SER A 116 -6.32 -18.65 -20.74
C SER A 116 -6.92 -17.36 -21.32
N GLY A 117 -6.71 -16.25 -20.63
CA GLY A 117 -7.09 -14.90 -21.10
C GLY A 117 -8.45 -14.39 -20.59
N LYS A 118 -9.23 -15.23 -19.89
CA LYS A 118 -10.47 -14.80 -19.24
C LYS A 118 -10.19 -14.38 -17.80
N MET A 119 -10.82 -13.28 -17.36
CA MET A 119 -10.87 -12.89 -15.95
C MET A 119 -12.14 -13.46 -15.29
N VAL A 120 -12.03 -13.96 -14.07
CA VAL A 120 -13.14 -14.47 -13.27
C VAL A 120 -13.23 -13.74 -11.94
N ALA A 121 -14.46 -13.52 -11.47
CA ALA A 121 -14.69 -12.87 -10.18
C ALA A 121 -14.20 -13.79 -9.05
N LYS A 122 -13.26 -13.30 -8.25
CA LYS A 122 -12.71 -14.00 -7.09
C LYS A 122 -12.20 -12.99 -6.08
N ARG A 123 -13.01 -12.72 -5.05
CA ARG A 123 -12.67 -11.73 -4.04
C ARG A 123 -11.66 -12.27 -3.04
N GLN A 124 -10.58 -11.53 -2.82
CA GLN A 124 -9.53 -11.86 -1.85
C GLN A 124 -8.99 -10.57 -1.24
N PHE A 125 -8.53 -10.63 0.01
CA PHE A 125 -7.88 -9.51 0.67
C PHE A 125 -6.53 -9.96 1.21
N ARG A 126 -5.47 -9.20 0.96
CA ARG A 126 -4.15 -9.45 1.53
C ARG A 126 -3.39 -8.17 1.82
N ILE A 127 -2.53 -8.22 2.83
CA ILE A 127 -1.55 -7.16 3.09
C ILE A 127 -0.44 -7.26 2.04
N GLY A 128 0.02 -6.09 1.58
CA GLY A 128 1.19 -5.95 0.71
C GLY A 128 2.38 -5.48 1.54
N ASP A 129 2.92 -4.32 1.21
CA ASP A 129 4.13 -3.78 1.82
C ASP A 129 3.86 -3.18 3.20
N ILE A 130 4.81 -3.34 4.11
CA ILE A 130 4.91 -2.60 5.37
C ILE A 130 6.24 -1.86 5.37
N VAL A 131 6.20 -0.54 5.30
CA VAL A 131 7.39 0.30 5.20
C VAL A 131 7.42 1.36 6.28
N GLY A 132 8.61 1.87 6.56
CA GLY A 132 8.77 3.04 7.41
C GLY A 132 10.19 3.23 7.93
N GLU A 133 10.32 4.19 8.83
CA GLU A 133 11.55 4.46 9.57
C GLU A 133 11.66 3.46 10.73
N HIS A 134 12.19 2.28 10.44
CA HIS A 134 12.28 1.19 11.43
C HIS A 134 13.12 1.59 12.64
N THR A 135 12.50 1.52 13.83
CA THR A 135 13.21 1.78 15.09
C THR A 135 14.12 0.60 15.41
N SER A 136 15.43 0.83 15.47
CA SER A 136 16.40 -0.20 15.88
C SER A 136 16.17 -0.64 17.33
N PHE A 137 16.22 -1.93 17.58
CA PHE A 137 16.01 -2.52 18.92
C PHE A 137 16.95 -1.94 20.00
N GLY A 138 18.20 -1.63 19.64
CA GLY A 138 19.17 -1.02 20.56
C GLY A 138 18.89 0.45 20.90
N LYS A 139 17.97 1.09 20.17
CA LYS A 139 17.58 2.50 20.34
C LYS A 139 16.15 2.65 20.88
N LEU A 140 15.56 1.57 21.41
CA LEU A 140 14.25 1.65 22.05
C LEU A 140 14.32 2.60 23.27
N PRO A 141 13.23 3.34 23.56
CA PRO A 141 13.10 4.09 24.81
C PRO A 141 13.30 3.17 26.02
N LYS A 142 13.86 3.70 27.09
CA LYS A 142 14.03 2.97 28.36
C LYS A 142 12.97 3.45 29.35
N ASP A 143 12.40 2.52 30.11
CA ASP A 143 11.51 2.82 31.24
C ASP A 143 10.27 3.65 30.87
N VAL A 144 9.74 3.41 29.67
CA VAL A 144 8.53 4.05 29.14
C VAL A 144 7.50 2.99 28.77
N MET A 145 6.24 3.28 29.06
CA MET A 145 5.10 2.62 28.43
C MET A 145 4.47 3.58 27.41
N ALA A 146 4.18 3.09 26.21
CA ALA A 146 3.55 3.88 25.16
C ALA A 146 2.26 3.20 24.68
N THR A 147 1.18 3.98 24.56
CA THR A 147 -0.08 3.52 23.96
C THR A 147 -0.25 4.12 22.59
N TYR A 148 -0.37 3.25 21.58
CA TYR A 148 -0.58 3.56 20.18
C TYR A 148 -2.06 3.40 19.85
N ARG A 149 -2.61 4.39 19.14
CA ARG A 149 -3.98 4.34 18.62
C ARG A 149 -3.93 4.53 17.12
N GLY A 150 -4.73 3.74 16.39
CA GLY A 150 -4.73 3.76 14.93
C GLY A 150 -5.98 3.15 14.33
N THR A 151 -5.87 2.82 13.05
CA THR A 151 -6.94 2.22 12.25
C THR A 151 -6.64 0.73 12.02
N ALA A 152 -7.67 -0.10 12.11
CA ALA A 152 -7.64 -1.47 11.61
C ALA A 152 -8.56 -1.55 10.38
N PHE A 153 -8.12 -2.22 9.33
CA PHE A 153 -8.91 -2.38 8.11
C PHE A 153 -8.68 -3.77 7.49
N GLY A 154 -9.72 -4.28 6.84
CA GLY A 154 -9.77 -5.59 6.19
C GLY A 154 -10.67 -5.56 4.96
N SER A 155 -11.05 -6.74 4.47
CA SER A 155 -11.99 -6.88 3.36
C SER A 155 -13.30 -6.15 3.68
N ASP A 156 -13.67 -5.17 2.86
CA ASP A 156 -14.89 -4.36 2.96
C ASP A 156 -15.09 -3.57 4.29
N ASP A 157 -14.13 -3.60 5.22
CA ASP A 157 -14.21 -2.86 6.49
C ASP A 157 -12.97 -1.98 6.69
N ALA A 158 -13.18 -0.66 6.69
CA ALA A 158 -12.17 0.36 6.98
C ALA A 158 -12.47 1.16 8.27
N GLY A 159 -13.47 0.72 9.06
CA GLY A 159 -13.93 1.41 10.26
C GLY A 159 -13.23 0.99 11.55
N GLY A 160 -12.49 -0.13 11.51
CA GLY A 160 -11.83 -0.71 12.67
C GLY A 160 -10.86 0.24 13.39
N LYS A 161 -10.72 0.04 14.70
CA LYS A 161 -9.85 0.83 15.57
C LYS A 161 -8.81 -0.07 16.22
N LEU A 162 -7.57 0.38 16.23
CA LEU A 162 -6.46 -0.26 16.94
C LEU A 162 -6.14 0.54 18.19
N THR A 163 -6.00 -0.14 19.33
CA THR A 163 -5.32 0.38 20.52
C THR A 163 -4.33 -0.68 20.98
N TYR A 164 -3.06 -0.32 21.10
CA TYR A 164 -1.97 -1.24 21.46
C TYR A 164 -1.01 -0.56 22.43
N THR A 165 -0.59 -1.23 23.49
CA THR A 165 0.25 -0.64 24.54
C THR A 165 1.53 -1.44 24.67
N ILE A 166 2.69 -0.79 24.52
CA ILE A 166 4.00 -1.42 24.66
C ILE A 166 4.64 -0.94 25.96
N ASP A 167 5.13 -1.89 26.76
CA ASP A 167 6.08 -1.67 27.85
C ASP A 167 7.50 -1.94 27.35
N PHE A 168 8.30 -0.88 27.19
CA PHE A 168 9.67 -1.01 26.69
C PHE A 168 10.65 -1.57 27.73
N ALA A 169 10.36 -1.42 29.02
CA ALA A 169 11.19 -2.00 30.09
C ALA A 169 10.99 -3.52 30.15
N ALA A 170 9.73 -3.97 30.12
CA ALA A 170 9.40 -5.39 30.11
C ALA A 170 9.59 -6.07 28.74
N LYS A 171 9.71 -5.30 27.65
CA LYS A 171 9.75 -5.78 26.26
C LYS A 171 8.49 -6.55 25.89
N GLN A 172 7.33 -6.02 26.26
CA GLN A 172 6.02 -6.64 26.08
C GLN A 172 5.05 -5.65 25.42
N GLY A 173 4.02 -6.17 24.75
CA GLY A 173 2.91 -5.39 24.21
C GLY A 173 1.61 -6.16 24.20
#